data_AF-A0A942QSQ4-F1
#
_entry.id   AF-A0A942QSQ4-F1
#
_cell.length_a   1.000
_cell.length_b   1.000
_cell.length_c   1.000
_cell.angle_alpha   90.00
_cell.angle_beta   90.00
_cell.angle_gamma   90.00
#
_symmetry.space_group_name_H-M   'P 1'
#
loop_
_entity.id
_entity.type
_entity.pdbx_description
1 polymer ?
#
loop_
_entity_poly.entity_id
_entity_poly.type
_entity_poly.pdbx_seq_one_letter_code
_entity_poly.pdbx_strand_id
1 'polypeptide(L)'
;GLLGLLLAKYTPVFDIIGYIFYPFTLLLRIPEPMLAAKAAALTIAEMFLPALLVADAPMTTKFVTGVVSVSSILFFSASIPCLLSTEIPITLKEIIIIWIERTILSLLLAAPIAFLLF
;
A
#
# COMPACT_ATOMS: atom_id res chain seq x y z
N GLY A 1 -2.53 11.41 -6.72
CA GLY A 1 -3.82 11.98 -6.27
C GLY A 1 -5.00 11.55 -7.11
N LEU A 2 -5.65 12.53 -7.76
CA LEU A 2 -6.99 12.36 -8.37
C LEU A 2 -7.09 11.19 -9.35
N LEU A 3 -6.15 11.06 -10.30
CA LEU A 3 -6.16 9.96 -11.26
C LEU A 3 -6.03 8.59 -10.58
N GLY A 4 -5.21 8.48 -9.53
CA GLY A 4 -5.07 7.27 -8.74
C GLY A 4 -6.39 6.87 -8.08
N LEU A 5 -7.12 7.83 -7.49
CA LEU A 5 -8.44 7.60 -6.90
C LEU A 5 -9.47 7.18 -7.95
N LEU A 6 -9.50 7.85 -9.11
CA LEU A 6 -10.44 7.52 -10.19
C LEU A 6 -10.19 6.09 -10.70
N LEU A 7 -8.92 5.72 -10.93
CA LEU A 7 -8.56 4.36 -11.31
C LEU A 7 -8.94 3.35 -10.23
N ALA A 8 -8.71 3.67 -8.95
CA ALA A 8 -9.07 2.79 -7.83
C ALA A 8 -10.57 2.51 -7.71
N LYS A 9 -11.39 3.54 -7.97
CA LYS A 9 -12.83 3.52 -7.77
C LYS A 9 -13.60 2.99 -8.98
N TYR A 10 -13.14 3.30 -10.19
CA TYR A 10 -13.87 3.03 -11.43
C TYR A 10 -13.25 1.96 -12.32
N THR A 11 -12.06 1.44 -11.99
CA THR A 11 -11.38 0.42 -12.80
C THR A 11 -10.80 -0.70 -11.93
N PRO A 12 -10.58 -1.91 -12.47
CA PRO A 12 -9.99 -3.02 -11.72
C PRO A 12 -8.46 -2.93 -11.58
N VAL A 13 -7.84 -1.82 -11.99
CA VAL A 13 -6.37 -1.70 -12.03
C VAL A 13 -5.74 -1.97 -10.66
N PHE A 14 -6.27 -1.36 -9.60
CA PHE A 14 -5.73 -1.55 -8.25
C PHE A 14 -6.17 -2.86 -7.59
N ASP A 15 -7.25 -3.50 -8.07
CA ASP A 15 -7.59 -4.87 -7.68
C ASP A 15 -6.56 -5.85 -8.25
N ILE A 16 -6.16 -5.66 -9.51
CA ILE A 16 -5.12 -6.47 -10.17
C ILE A 16 -3.77 -6.30 -9.48
N ILE A 17 -3.33 -5.07 -9.23
CA ILE A 17 -2.08 -4.80 -8.50
C ILE A 17 -2.18 -5.33 -7.07
N GLY A 18 -3.35 -5.25 -6.44
CA GLY A 18 -3.62 -5.79 -5.11
C GLY A 18 -3.29 -7.27 -4.98
N TYR A 19 -3.40 -8.07 -6.06
CA TYR A 19 -3.02 -9.50 -6.01
C TYR A 19 -1.56 -9.74 -5.68
N ILE A 20 -0.67 -8.76 -5.86
CA ILE A 20 0.73 -8.85 -5.40
C ILE A 20 0.77 -8.99 -3.86
N PHE A 21 -0.10 -8.28 -3.16
CA PHE A 21 -0.13 -8.21 -1.70
C PHE A 21 -1.15 -9.17 -1.08
N TYR A 22 -2.14 -9.63 -1.84
CA TYR A 22 -3.21 -10.50 -1.37
C TYR A 22 -2.75 -11.78 -0.66
N PRO A 23 -1.73 -12.53 -1.15
CA PRO A 23 -1.25 -13.71 -0.44
C PRO A 23 -0.78 -13.39 0.98
N PHE A 24 -0.16 -12.22 1.17
CA PHE A 24 0.35 -11.78 2.46
C PHE A 24 -0.79 -11.33 3.38
N THR A 25 -1.73 -10.53 2.89
CA THR A 25 -2.88 -10.09 3.71
C THR A 25 -3.77 -11.26 4.12
N LEU A 26 -3.93 -12.25 3.24
CA LEU A 26 -4.64 -13.50 3.53
C LEU A 26 -3.90 -14.36 4.54
N LEU A 27 -2.59 -14.57 4.36
CA LEU A 27 -1.75 -15.35 5.29
C LEU A 27 -1.74 -14.73 6.70
N LEU A 28 -1.66 -13.41 6.77
CA LEU A 28 -1.73 -12.63 8.00
C LEU A 28 -3.16 -12.56 8.58
N ARG A 29 -4.16 -13.13 7.90
CA ARG A 29 -5.58 -13.15 8.31
C ARG A 29 -6.16 -11.76 8.57
N ILE A 30 -5.69 -10.74 7.87
CA ILE A 30 -6.22 -9.39 8.00
C ILE A 30 -7.70 -9.42 7.58
N PRO A 31 -8.63 -8.85 8.38
CA PRO A 31 -10.02 -8.76 7.98
C PRO A 31 -10.17 -8.05 6.64
N GLU A 32 -11.02 -8.57 5.77
CA GLU A 32 -11.18 -8.07 4.39
C GLU A 32 -9.83 -8.04 3.62
N PRO A 33 -9.17 -9.21 3.44
CA PRO A 33 -7.79 -9.28 2.96
C PRO A 33 -7.60 -8.69 1.56
N MET A 34 -8.60 -8.81 0.68
CA MET A 34 -8.54 -8.19 -0.65
C MET A 34 -8.65 -6.66 -0.58
N LEU A 35 -9.48 -6.14 0.33
CA LEU A 35 -9.57 -4.69 0.56
C LEU A 35 -8.25 -4.15 1.09
N ALA A 36 -7.65 -4.82 2.09
CA ALA A 36 -6.34 -4.49 2.62
C ALA A 36 -5.23 -4.55 1.55
N ALA A 37 -5.27 -5.55 0.67
CA ALA A 37 -4.30 -5.72 -0.39
C ALA A 37 -4.43 -4.63 -1.48
N LYS A 38 -5.66 -4.27 -1.85
CA LYS A 38 -5.94 -3.13 -2.73
C LYS A 38 -5.46 -1.82 -2.10
N ALA A 39 -5.68 -1.64 -0.79
CA ALA A 39 -5.21 -0.49 -0.05
C ALA A 39 -3.67 -0.41 -0.04
N ALA A 40 -2.98 -1.53 0.17
CA ALA A 40 -1.53 -1.62 0.08
C ALA A 40 -1.01 -1.25 -1.32
N ALA A 41 -1.69 -1.67 -2.39
CA ALA A 41 -1.36 -1.29 -3.76
C ALA A 41 -1.54 0.22 -4.03
N LEU A 42 -2.50 0.87 -3.38
CA LEU A 42 -2.77 2.30 -3.56
C LEU A 42 -1.72 3.21 -2.94
N THR A 43 -0.87 2.70 -2.05
CA THR A 43 0.20 3.47 -1.41
C THR A 43 1.13 4.14 -2.43
N ILE A 44 1.37 3.49 -3.58
CA ILE A 44 2.22 4.05 -4.64
C ILE A 44 1.60 5.27 -5.33
N ALA A 45 0.27 5.33 -5.37
CA ALA A 45 -0.45 6.43 -6.00
C ALA A 45 -0.48 7.65 -5.06
N GLU A 46 -0.76 7.42 -3.77
CA GLU A 46 -0.69 8.43 -2.72
C GLU A 46 -0.85 7.79 -1.32
N MET A 47 -0.21 8.37 -0.30
CA MET A 47 -0.26 7.84 1.07
C MET A 47 -1.64 7.94 1.75
N PHE A 48 -2.53 8.83 1.32
CA PHE A 48 -3.82 9.04 1.99
C PHE A 48 -4.99 8.25 1.37
N LEU A 49 -4.85 7.79 0.12
CA LEU A 49 -5.89 7.01 -0.56
C LEU A 49 -6.22 5.68 0.12
N PRO A 50 -5.24 4.92 0.65
CA PRO A 50 -5.53 3.67 1.35
C PRO A 50 -6.46 3.88 2.55
N ALA A 51 -6.25 4.94 3.33
CA ALA A 51 -7.07 5.26 4.51
C ALA A 51 -8.53 5.57 4.13
N LEU A 52 -8.74 6.25 3.00
CA LEU A 52 -10.09 6.49 2.47
C LEU A 52 -10.77 5.20 2.02
N LEU A 53 -10.01 4.26 1.46
CA LEU A 53 -10.56 3.00 0.96
C LEU A 53 -11.02 2.08 2.10
N VAL A 54 -10.35 2.11 3.25
CA VAL A 54 -10.63 1.22 4.40
C VAL A 54 -11.44 1.89 5.52
N ALA A 55 -12.06 3.05 5.27
CA ALA A 55 -12.73 3.84 6.30
C ALA A 55 -13.77 3.05 7.12
N ASP A 56 -14.53 2.18 6.43
CA ASP A 56 -15.59 1.35 7.03
C ASP A 56 -15.10 -0.06 7.44
N ALA A 57 -13.83 -0.38 7.22
CA ALA A 57 -13.25 -1.68 7.56
C ALA A 57 -13.05 -1.84 9.08
N PRO A 58 -12.82 -3.08 9.58
CA PRO A 58 -12.45 -3.34 10.97
C PRO A 58 -11.20 -2.56 11.41
N MET A 59 -11.09 -2.32 12.73
CA MET A 59 -10.01 -1.53 13.30
C MET A 59 -8.62 -2.13 13.00
N THR A 60 -8.50 -3.46 13.00
CA THR A 60 -7.29 -4.18 12.61
C THR A 60 -6.85 -3.81 11.19
N THR A 61 -7.77 -3.82 10.22
CA THR A 61 -7.49 -3.48 8.82
C THR A 61 -7.13 -2.02 8.64
N LYS A 62 -7.83 -1.12 9.36
CA LYS A 62 -7.52 0.32 9.39
C LYS A 62 -6.14 0.59 9.95
N PHE A 63 -5.78 -0.05 11.06
CA PHE A 63 -4.47 0.10 11.68
C PHE A 63 -3.36 -0.36 10.75
N VAL A 64 -3.46 -1.58 10.21
CA VAL A 64 -2.43 -2.12 9.29
C VAL A 64 -2.29 -1.21 8.06
N THR A 65 -3.39 -0.81 7.46
CA THR A 65 -3.38 0.07 6.28
C THR A 65 -2.74 1.42 6.59
N GLY A 66 -3.06 2.02 7.75
CA GLY A 66 -2.47 3.28 8.18
C GLY A 66 -0.95 3.18 8.34
N VAL A 67 -0.47 2.13 9.02
CA VAL A 67 0.98 1.91 9.20
C VAL A 67 1.67 1.73 7.86
N VAL A 68 1.15 0.82 7.01
CA VAL A 68 1.72 0.53 5.68
C VAL A 68 1.76 1.78 4.81
N SER A 69 0.73 2.62 4.87
CA SER A 69 0.65 3.85 4.06
C SER A 69 1.76 4.85 4.38
N VAL A 70 2.13 4.95 5.66
CA VAL A 70 3.21 5.84 6.11
C VAL A 70 4.58 5.20 5.88
N SER A 71 4.73 3.90 6.18
CA SER A 71 6.03 3.21 6.12
C SER A 71 6.51 2.88 4.71
N SER A 72 5.61 2.83 3.72
CA SER A 72 5.96 2.56 2.32
C SER A 72 6.92 3.62 1.77
N ILE A 73 6.77 4.90 2.19
CA ILE A 73 7.56 6.10 1.85
C ILE A 73 7.62 6.45 0.34
N LEU A 74 7.47 5.48 -0.55
CA LEU A 74 7.59 5.60 -2.00
C LEU A 74 6.22 5.76 -2.65
N PHE A 75 5.98 6.94 -3.22
CA PHE A 75 4.77 7.26 -3.96
C PHE A 75 5.05 8.29 -5.06
N PHE A 76 4.23 8.28 -6.11
CA PHE A 76 4.45 9.08 -7.32
C PHE A 76 4.21 10.58 -7.14
N SER A 77 3.46 11.01 -6.12
CA SER A 77 3.18 12.43 -5.91
C SER A 77 4.26 13.21 -5.16
N ALA A 78 5.32 12.55 -4.64
CA ALA A 78 6.48 13.28 -4.09
C ALA A 78 7.78 12.47 -4.18
N SER A 79 7.90 11.38 -3.41
CA SER A 79 9.20 10.72 -3.16
C SER A 79 9.86 10.17 -4.42
N ILE A 80 9.09 9.57 -5.34
CA ILE A 80 9.65 8.96 -6.56
C ILE A 80 10.21 10.03 -7.52
N PRO A 81 9.47 11.09 -7.90
CA PRO A 81 10.03 12.18 -8.71
C PRO A 81 11.27 12.83 -8.10
N CYS A 82 11.30 13.01 -6.77
CA CYS A 82 12.46 13.55 -6.06
C CYS A 82 13.67 12.63 -6.21
N LEU A 83 13.52 11.32 -6.02
CA LEU A 83 14.61 10.34 -6.20
C LEU A 83 15.14 10.34 -7.63
N LEU A 84 14.24 10.37 -8.63
CA LEU A 84 14.61 10.39 -10.05
C LEU A 84 15.33 11.69 -10.48
N SER A 85 15.19 12.76 -9.68
CA SER A 85 15.86 14.05 -9.93
C SER A 85 17.27 14.12 -9.31
N THR A 86 17.67 13.11 -8.55
CA THR A 86 19.02 13.02 -7.95
C THR A 86 19.98 12.27 -8.87
N GLU A 87 21.29 12.43 -8.64
CA GLU A 87 22.34 11.68 -9.35
C GLU A 87 22.44 10.20 -8.94
N ILE A 88 21.50 9.72 -8.11
CA ILE A 88 21.49 8.33 -7.66
C ILE A 88 21.08 7.44 -8.85
N PRO A 89 21.93 6.48 -9.27
CA PRO A 89 21.69 5.68 -10.48
C PRO A 89 20.68 4.55 -10.21
N ILE A 90 19.45 4.89 -9.84
CA ILE A 90 18.36 3.94 -9.61
C ILE A 90 17.33 4.08 -10.73
N THR A 91 17.01 2.96 -11.36
CA THR A 91 15.99 2.85 -12.40
C THR A 91 14.59 2.81 -11.82
N LEU A 92 13.59 3.22 -12.60
CA LEU A 92 12.17 3.12 -12.18
C LEU A 92 11.77 1.69 -11.81
N LYS A 93 12.31 0.68 -12.51
CA LYS A 93 12.05 -0.74 -12.21
C LYS A 93 12.52 -1.11 -10.81
N GLU A 94 13.70 -0.66 -10.40
CA GLU A 94 14.23 -0.90 -9.05
C GLU A 94 13.37 -0.20 -7.99
N ILE A 95 12.91 1.02 -8.25
CA ILE A 95 11.99 1.73 -7.34
C ILE A 95 10.71 0.92 -7.13
N ILE A 96 10.12 0.37 -8.19
CA ILE A 96 8.92 -0.46 -8.10
C ILE A 96 9.19 -1.74 -7.28
N ILE A 97 10.33 -2.40 -7.50
CA ILE A 97 10.71 -3.59 -6.72
C ILE A 97 10.86 -3.24 -5.24
N ILE A 98 11.59 -2.17 -4.92
CA ILE A 98 11.78 -1.70 -3.53
C ILE A 98 10.44 -1.34 -2.89
N TRP A 99 9.51 -0.74 -3.64
CA TRP A 99 8.17 -0.44 -3.14
C TRP A 99 7.39 -1.72 -2.79
N ILE A 100 7.43 -2.75 -3.64
CA ILE A 100 6.77 -4.04 -3.36
C ILE A 100 7.36 -4.66 -2.09
N GLU A 101 8.69 -4.75 -2.00
CA GLU A 101 9.39 -5.31 -0.84
C GLU A 101 9.06 -4.56 0.45
N ARG A 102 9.16 -3.22 0.44
CA ARG A 102 8.82 -2.42 1.63
C ARG A 102 7.37 -2.57 2.03
N THR A 103 6.45 -2.65 1.07
CA THR A 103 5.03 -2.80 1.36
C THR A 103 4.75 -4.15 2.02
N ILE A 104 5.35 -5.23 1.50
CA ILE A 104 5.26 -6.57 2.10
C ILE A 104 5.86 -6.59 3.50
N LEU A 105 7.07 -6.05 3.68
CA LEU A 105 7.71 -5.98 5.00
C LEU A 105 6.86 -5.17 5.99
N SER A 106 6.27 -4.06 5.53
CA SER A 106 5.39 -3.25 6.36
C SER A 106 4.14 -4.01 6.78
N LEU A 107 3.52 -4.78 5.89
CA LEU A 107 2.38 -5.65 6.21
C LEU A 107 2.76 -6.69 7.28
N LEU A 108 3.90 -7.36 7.10
CA LEU A 108 4.39 -8.38 8.02
C LEU A 108 4.71 -7.82 9.41
N LEU A 109 5.17 -6.57 9.51
CA LEU A 109 5.45 -5.91 10.77
C LEU A 109 4.19 -5.32 11.42
N ALA A 110 3.28 -4.75 10.63
CA ALA A 110 2.09 -4.07 11.13
C ALA A 110 1.03 -5.06 11.61
N ALA A 111 0.82 -6.18 10.92
CA ALA A 111 -0.26 -7.11 11.23
C ALA A 111 -0.15 -7.74 12.64
N PRO A 112 1.01 -8.26 13.10
CA PRO A 112 1.13 -8.78 14.46
C PRO A 112 0.80 -7.74 15.52
N ILE A 113 1.25 -6.50 15.33
CA ILE A 113 0.96 -5.38 16.24
C ILE A 113 -0.54 -5.08 16.24
N ALA A 114 -1.19 -5.12 15.07
CA ALA A 114 -2.62 -4.90 14.96
C ALA A 114 -3.43 -5.92 15.78
N PHE A 115 -3.09 -7.21 15.69
CA PHE A 115 -3.76 -8.28 16.46
C PHE A 115 -3.45 -8.27 17.95
N LEU A 116 -2.34 -7.64 18.37
CA LEU A 116 -2.03 -7.46 19.78
C LEU A 116 -2.85 -6.32 20.40
N LEU A 117 -3.25 -5.33 19.60
CA LEU A 117 -3.95 -4.13 20.06
C LEU A 117 -5.47 -4.18 19.87
N PHE A 118 -5.97 -4.94 18.89
CA PHE A 118 -7.37 -5.01 18.48
C PHE A 118 -7.81 -6.44 18.18
#